data_AF-A0A1Q9CQW1-F1
#
_entry.id   AF-A0A1Q9CQW1-F1
#
_cell.length_a   1.000
_cell.length_b   1.000
_cell.length_c   1.000
_cell.angle_alpha   90.00
_cell.angle_beta   90.00
_cell.angle_gamma   90.00
#
_symmetry.space_group_name_H-M   'P 1'
#
loop_
_entity.id
_entity.type
_entity.pdbx_description
1 polymer ?
#
loop_
_entity_poly.entity_id
_entity_poly.type
_entity_poly.pdbx_seq_one_letter_code
_entity_poly.pdbx_strand_id
1 'polypeptide(L)'
;MLGASLAANKAKIICQQCLAPGHWTYECKNGSTYQVRASASRQLKQKRFKQAFLEEEAPEVPFNAFLGLALGAFFLKDAKEKKEKKAKKKKVFLIQL
;
A
#
# COMPACT_ATOMS: atom_id res chain seq x y z
N MET A 1 5.49 -23.59 -40.55
CA MET A 1 5.20 -23.65 -39.10
C MET A 1 6.18 -22.76 -38.29
N LEU A 2 6.30 -21.46 -38.58
CA LEU A 2 7.26 -20.55 -37.88
C LEU A 2 6.59 -19.48 -37.01
N GLY A 3 5.27 -19.30 -37.10
CA GLY A 3 4.55 -18.24 -36.39
C GLY A 3 4.27 -18.51 -34.90
N ALA A 4 4.20 -19.79 -34.48
CA ALA A 4 3.81 -20.15 -33.12
C ALA A 4 4.85 -19.72 -32.06
N SER A 5 6.14 -19.85 -32.36
CA SER A 5 7.22 -19.49 -31.42
C SER A 5 7.33 -17.98 -31.18
N LEU A 6 7.07 -17.15 -32.19
CA LEU A 6 7.12 -15.68 -32.03
C LEU A 6 5.92 -15.17 -31.23
N ALA A 7 4.71 -15.70 -31.49
CA ALA A 7 3.51 -15.38 -30.73
C ALA A 7 3.63 -15.82 -29.25
N ALA A 8 4.19 -17.01 -29.00
CA ALA A 8 4.42 -17.50 -27.64
C ALA A 8 5.44 -16.64 -26.86
N ASN A 9 6.47 -16.12 -27.51
CA ASN A 9 7.43 -15.22 -26.88
C ASN A 9 6.79 -13.86 -26.53
N LYS A 10 5.96 -13.30 -27.43
CA LYS A 10 5.20 -12.07 -27.17
C LYS A 10 4.27 -12.21 -25.96
N ALA A 11 3.59 -13.34 -25.81
CA ALA A 11 2.68 -13.60 -24.69
C ALA A 11 3.37 -13.64 -23.31
N LYS A 12 4.67 -13.94 -23.25
CA LYS A 12 5.45 -13.99 -21.99
C LYS A 12 5.95 -12.62 -21.54
N ILE A 13 5.99 -11.65 -22.44
CA ILE A 13 6.52 -10.31 -22.17
C ILE A 13 5.40 -9.46 -21.56
N ILE A 14 5.66 -8.86 -20.40
CA ILE A 14 4.78 -7.92 -19.72
C ILE A 14 5.34 -6.51 -19.90
N CYS A 15 4.53 -5.61 -20.45
CA CYS A 15 4.91 -4.21 -20.63
C CYS A 15 4.99 -3.49 -19.27
N GLN A 16 6.09 -2.76 -19.00
CA GLN A 16 6.26 -2.04 -17.72
C GLN A 16 5.36 -0.80 -17.57
N GLN A 17 4.80 -0.29 -18.67
CA GLN A 17 4.03 0.96 -18.67
C GLN A 17 2.53 0.74 -18.45
N CYS A 18 1.95 -0.24 -19.15
CA CYS A 18 0.53 -0.58 -19.04
C CYS A 18 0.27 -1.91 -18.31
N LEU A 19 1.33 -2.67 -17.98
CA LEU A 19 1.26 -3.96 -17.27
C LEU A 19 0.46 -5.05 -18.00
N ALA A 20 0.18 -4.88 -19.30
CA ALA A 20 -0.44 -5.88 -20.14
C ALA A 20 0.61 -6.80 -20.81
N PRO A 21 0.30 -8.09 -21.00
CA PRO A 21 1.16 -8.99 -21.77
C PRO A 21 1.09 -8.70 -23.28
N GLY A 22 2.09 -9.16 -24.04
CA GLY A 22 2.02 -9.19 -25.50
C GLY A 22 2.93 -8.22 -26.24
N HIS A 23 3.48 -7.21 -25.56
CA HIS A 23 4.30 -6.17 -26.18
C HIS A 23 5.37 -5.60 -25.24
N TRP A 24 6.40 -5.02 -25.84
CA TRP A 24 7.44 -4.29 -25.11
C TRP A 24 7.04 -2.85 -24.83
N THR A 25 7.71 -2.19 -23.89
CA THR A 25 7.43 -0.80 -23.49
C THR A 25 7.50 0.19 -24.65
N TYR A 26 8.43 0.02 -25.59
CA TYR A 26 8.58 0.91 -26.75
C TYR A 26 7.48 0.74 -27.82
N GLU A 27 6.76 -0.38 -27.82
CA GLU A 27 5.60 -0.63 -28.68
C GLU A 27 4.27 -0.24 -28.00
N CYS A 28 4.31 0.20 -26.74
CA CYS A 28 3.13 0.46 -25.94
C CYS A 28 2.37 1.68 -26.45
N LYS A 29 1.13 1.47 -26.90
CA LYS A 29 0.18 2.53 -27.28
C LYS A 29 -0.79 2.89 -26.15
N ASN A 30 -0.82 2.11 -25.09
CA ASN A 30 -1.68 2.33 -23.94
C ASN A 30 -1.09 3.41 -23.04
N GLY A 31 -1.96 4.19 -22.38
CA GLY A 31 -1.55 5.14 -21.35
C GLY A 31 -0.97 4.44 -20.12
N SER A 32 -0.19 5.18 -19.33
CA SER A 32 0.31 4.70 -18.03
C SER A 32 -0.86 4.40 -17.10
N THR A 33 -0.99 3.15 -16.68
CA THR A 33 -2.04 2.74 -15.75
C THR A 33 -1.50 2.81 -14.32
N TYR A 34 -1.92 3.83 -13.56
CA TYR A 34 -1.57 3.89 -12.14
C TYR A 34 -2.29 2.77 -11.38
N GLN A 35 -1.53 1.79 -10.88
CA GLN A 35 -2.05 0.79 -9.96
C GLN A 35 -1.81 1.24 -8.52
N VAL A 36 -2.90 1.45 -7.77
CA VAL A 36 -2.80 1.77 -6.34
C VAL A 36 -2.23 0.56 -5.60
N ARG A 37 -0.99 0.67 -5.13
CA ARG A 37 -0.38 -0.34 -4.26
C ARG A 37 -0.46 0.11 -2.81
N ALA A 38 -0.90 -0.78 -1.92
CA ALA A 38 -0.79 -0.52 -0.49
C ALA A 38 0.70 -0.39 -0.13
N SER A 39 1.07 0.66 0.61
CA SER A 39 2.43 0.79 1.14
C SER A 39 2.76 -0.39 2.05
N ALA A 40 4.04 -0.73 2.19
CA ALA A 40 4.49 -1.80 3.08
C ALA A 40 3.90 -1.64 4.50
N SER A 41 3.92 -0.42 5.04
CA SER A 41 3.31 -0.11 6.33
C SER A 41 1.80 -0.32 6.38
N ARG A 42 1.09 -0.10 5.26
CA ARG A 42 -0.36 -0.35 5.16
C ARG A 42 -0.67 -1.84 5.04
N GLN A 43 0.18 -2.62 4.37
CA GLN A 43 0.07 -4.07 4.29
C GLN A 43 0.24 -4.72 5.67
N LEU A 44 1.23 -4.31 6.45
CA LEU A 44 1.44 -4.85 7.81
C LEU A 44 0.36 -4.42 8.81
N LYS A 45 -0.20 -3.21 8.70
CA LYS A 45 -1.24 -2.72 9.64
C LYS A 45 -2.61 -3.36 9.43
N GLN A 46 -2.95 -3.74 8.20
CA GLN A 46 -4.27 -4.25 7.85
C GLN A 46 -4.22 -5.76 7.62
N LYS A 47 -4.85 -6.55 8.50
CA LYS A 47 -4.87 -8.03 8.42
C LYS A 47 -5.30 -8.58 7.04
N ARG A 48 -6.16 -7.86 6.31
CA ARG A 48 -6.63 -8.22 4.96
C ARG A 48 -5.53 -8.21 3.87
N PHE A 49 -4.49 -7.39 4.05
CA PHE A 49 -3.39 -7.25 3.10
C PHE A 49 -2.12 -7.98 3.55
N LYS A 50 -2.18 -8.65 4.72
CA LYS A 50 -1.09 -9.50 5.18
C LYS A 50 -1.08 -10.79 4.36
N GLN A 51 0.12 -11.31 4.11
CA GLN A 51 0.27 -12.63 3.53
C GLN A 51 -0.18 -13.69 4.54
N ALA A 52 -0.79 -14.77 4.07
CA ALA A 52 -1.37 -15.81 4.94
C ALA A 52 -0.34 -16.49 5.85
N PHE A 53 0.93 -16.55 5.44
CA PHE A 53 2.00 -17.12 6.27
C PHE A 53 2.54 -16.13 7.32
N LEU A 54 2.17 -14.84 7.23
CA LEU A 54 2.68 -13.76 8.07
C LEU A 54 1.65 -13.43 9.16
N GLU A 55 1.36 -14.43 9.99
CA GLU A 55 0.36 -14.36 11.06
C GLU A 55 0.94 -13.81 12.37
N GLU A 56 2.26 -13.93 12.56
CA GLU A 56 2.97 -13.38 13.71
C GLU A 56 2.83 -11.84 13.76
N GLU A 57 2.50 -11.34 14.94
CA GLU A 57 2.37 -9.91 15.17
C GLU A 57 3.76 -9.29 15.26
N ALA A 58 3.95 -8.14 14.60
CA ALA A 58 5.23 -7.47 14.62
C ALA A 58 5.60 -7.10 16.07
N PRO A 59 6.86 -7.29 16.49
CA PRO A 59 7.28 -6.95 17.83
C PRO A 59 7.01 -5.47 18.12
N GLU A 60 6.64 -5.18 19.37
CA GLU A 60 6.48 -3.80 19.81
C GLU A 60 7.82 -3.07 19.66
N VAL A 61 7.82 -1.99 18.88
CA VAL A 61 9.04 -1.20 18.66
C VAL A 61 9.45 -0.61 20.02
N PRO A 62 10.64 -0.95 20.55
CA PRO A 62 11.06 -0.43 21.85
C PRO A 62 11.19 1.08 21.77
N PHE A 63 10.71 1.77 22.81
CA PHE A 63 10.84 3.20 22.92
C PHE A 63 12.31 3.57 23.15
N ASN A 64 13.04 3.84 22.07
CA ASN A 64 14.41 4.32 22.12
C ASN A 64 14.42 5.84 22.00
N ALA A 65 15.04 6.53 22.95
CA ALA A 65 15.19 7.99 22.94
C ALA A 65 15.79 8.52 21.62
N PHE A 66 16.68 7.74 20.99
CA PHE A 66 17.28 8.03 19.69
C PHE A 66 16.26 8.11 18.54
N LEU A 67 15.26 7.22 18.50
CA LEU A 67 14.20 7.21 17.48
C LEU A 67 13.05 8.17 17.81
N GLY A 68 12.86 8.48 19.11
CA GLY A 68 11.75 9.30 19.61
C GLY A 68 11.86 10.79 19.31
N LEU A 69 13.07 11.33 19.14
CA LEU A 69 13.29 12.78 19.02
C LEU A 69 13.23 13.31 17.58
N ALA A 70 13.58 12.50 16.56
CA ALA A 70 13.69 12.99 15.17
C ALA A 70 12.61 12.47 14.20
N LEU A 71 12.05 11.27 14.39
CA LEU A 71 11.04 10.69 13.47
C LEU A 71 9.66 10.45 14.11
N GLY A 72 9.60 10.15 15.42
CA GLY A 72 8.37 9.70 16.09
C GLY A 72 7.35 10.80 16.40
N ALA A 73 7.78 12.06 16.54
CA ALA A 73 6.92 13.16 16.97
C ALA A 73 5.78 13.49 15.99
N PHE A 74 5.93 13.15 14.70
CA PHE A 74 4.91 13.37 13.69
C PHE A 74 3.74 12.37 13.81
N PHE A 75 4.04 11.07 13.93
CA PHE A 75 3.02 10.02 13.97
C PHE A 75 2.23 9.98 15.29
N LEU A 76 2.86 10.31 16.43
CA LEU A 76 2.13 10.40 17.70
C LEU A 76 1.18 11.60 17.75
N LYS A 77 1.55 12.74 17.13
CA LYS A 77 0.65 13.89 16.97
C LYS A 77 -0.59 13.52 16.15
N ASP A 78 -0.40 12.85 15.01
CA ASP A 78 -1.50 12.40 14.15
C ASP A 78 -2.46 11.43 14.84
N ALA A 79 -1.92 10.51 15.65
CA ALA A 79 -2.73 9.55 16.39
C ALA A 79 -3.55 10.21 17.51
N LYS A 80 -2.94 11.17 18.23
CA LYS A 80 -3.60 11.92 19.30
C LYS A 80 -4.70 12.84 18.74
N GLU A 81 -4.42 13.54 17.65
CA GLU A 81 -5.38 14.45 17.00
C GLU A 81 -6.59 13.69 16.42
N LYS A 82 -6.37 12.51 15.82
CA LYS A 82 -7.47 11.64 15.36
C LYS A 82 -8.33 11.09 16.50
N LYS A 83 -7.74 10.74 17.65
CA LYS A 83 -8.50 10.31 18.83
C LYS A 83 -9.36 11.45 19.39
N GLU A 84 -8.81 12.66 19.46
CA GLU A 84 -9.52 13.83 19.98
C GLU A 84 -10.69 14.26 19.07
N LYS A 85 -10.49 14.26 17.74
CA LYS A 85 -11.56 14.55 16.76
C LYS A 85 -12.70 13.53 16.82
N LYS A 86 -12.39 12.24 17.01
CA LYS A 86 -13.42 11.19 17.19
C LYS A 86 -14.18 11.35 18.51
N ALA A 87 -13.51 11.73 19.59
CA ALA A 87 -14.14 11.98 20.88
C ALA A 87 -15.10 13.20 20.81
N LYS A 88 -14.68 14.31 20.19
CA LYS A 88 -15.53 15.48 19.96
C LYS A 88 -16.76 15.14 19.08
N LYS A 89 -16.57 14.41 17.98
CA LYS A 89 -17.70 14.00 17.10
C LYS A 89 -18.72 13.12 17.82
N LYS A 90 -18.27 12.17 18.66
CA LYS A 90 -19.16 11.37 19.51
C LYS A 90 -19.90 12.21 20.55
N LYS A 91 -19.23 13.19 21.17
CA LYS A 91 -19.82 14.07 22.18
C LYS A 91 -20.89 15.00 21.58
N VAL A 92 -20.66 15.54 20.38
CA VAL A 92 -21.66 16.36 19.67
C VAL A 92 -22.88 15.53 19.26
N PHE A 93 -22.66 14.30 18.76
CA PHE A 93 -23.76 13.40 18.40
C PHE A 93 -24.66 13.03 19.59
N LEU A 94 -24.10 12.97 20.81
CA LEU A 94 -24.82 12.60 22.02
C LEU A 94 -25.62 13.76 22.65
N ILE A 95 -25.38 14.99 22.21
CA ILE A 95 -26.05 16.21 22.71
C ILE A 95 -27.18 16.66 21.75
N GLN A 96 -27.20 16.12 20.52
CA GLN A 96 -28.15 16.48 19.46
C GLN A 96 -29.26 15.43 19.21
N LEU A 97 -29.38 14.45 20.12
CA LEU A 97 -30.46 13.46 20.24
C LEU A 97 -31.31 13.80 21.46
#